data_AF-A0A6B3KJJ1-F1
#
_entry.id   AF-A0A6B3KJJ1-F1
#
_cell.length_a   1.000
_cell.length_b   1.000
_cell.length_c   1.000
_cell.angle_alpha   90.00
_cell.angle_beta   90.00
_cell.angle_gamma   90.00
#
_symmetry.space_group_name_H-M   'P 1'
#
loop_
_entity.id
_entity.type
_entity.pdbx_description
1 polymer ?
#
loop_
_entity_poly.entity_id
_entity_poly.type
_entity_poly.pdbx_seq_one_letter_code
_entity_poly.pdbx_strand_id
1 'polypeptide(L)'
;MKTLRNLVLVMLGVVAVLAYSPTASAQSLEIRSLTSDRGWHGVGGGLQVHQPTLEVSPPWVGVWQRSARSNRYGDWIYIKVLINCQQWSQIVFATLDEDLNFVLMSDVTGAELKPTWPDAGTIPDRTITAVCGLYGFTKPFAAAPLNPRDFVER
;
A
#
# COMPACT_ATOMS: atom_id res chain seq x y z
N MET A 1 11.83 9.19 56.24
CA MET A 1 11.06 7.96 55.91
C MET A 1 9.94 8.18 54.88
N LYS A 2 9.07 9.20 55.01
CA LYS A 2 7.97 9.43 54.04
C LYS A 2 8.46 9.74 52.61
N THR A 3 9.53 10.51 52.48
CA THR A 3 10.13 10.90 51.18
C THR A 3 10.70 9.69 50.43
N LEU A 4 11.46 8.83 51.10
CA LEU A 4 12.04 7.62 50.49
C LEU A 4 10.94 6.65 50.02
N ARG A 5 9.89 6.45 50.84
CA ARG A 5 8.74 5.61 50.50
C ARG A 5 8.00 6.11 49.26
N ASN A 6 7.76 7.42 49.16
CA ASN A 6 7.09 8.00 48.01
C ASN A 6 7.93 7.87 46.73
N LEU A 7 9.25 8.03 46.84
CA LEU A 7 10.17 7.89 45.71
C LEU A 7 10.20 6.45 45.17
N VAL A 8 10.22 5.46 46.07
CA VAL A 8 10.13 4.04 45.72
C VAL A 8 8.79 3.69 45.06
N LEU A 9 7.67 4.24 45.57
CA LEU A 9 6.35 4.03 44.98
C LEU A 9 6.21 4.65 43.59
N VAL A 10 6.79 5.83 43.37
CA VAL A 10 6.82 6.47 42.04
C VAL A 10 7.66 5.64 41.07
N MET A 11 8.83 5.16 41.49
CA MET A 11 9.68 4.30 40.66
C MET A 11 8.99 2.98 40.31
N LEU A 12 8.31 2.34 41.26
CA LEU A 12 7.49 1.16 41.02
C LEU A 12 6.32 1.46 40.06
N GLY A 13 5.69 2.63 40.19
CA GLY A 13 4.66 3.09 39.27
C GLY A 13 5.18 3.26 37.84
N VAL A 14 6.34 3.87 37.66
CA VAL A 14 6.99 4.02 36.35
C VAL A 14 7.36 2.66 35.75
N VAL A 15 7.94 1.75 36.55
CA VAL A 15 8.27 0.38 36.09
C VAL A 15 7.01 -0.40 35.71
N ALA A 16 5.93 -0.28 36.51
CA ALA A 16 4.66 -0.92 36.20
C ALA A 16 4.05 -0.37 34.90
N VAL A 17 4.09 0.95 34.69
CA VAL A 17 3.66 1.57 33.43
C VAL A 17 4.50 1.07 32.27
N LEU A 18 5.82 1.00 32.39
CA LEU A 18 6.70 0.51 31.30
C LEU A 18 6.51 -0.99 31.01
N ALA A 19 6.24 -1.81 32.02
CA ALA A 19 6.02 -3.25 31.88
C ALA A 19 4.62 -3.60 31.34
N TYR A 20 3.61 -2.78 31.66
CA TYR A 20 2.23 -2.94 31.17
C TYR A 20 1.88 -2.04 29.99
N SER A 21 2.80 -1.16 29.59
CA SER A 21 2.71 -0.52 28.29
C SER A 21 2.70 -1.67 27.28
N PRO A 22 1.67 -1.80 26.42
CA PRO A 22 1.86 -2.64 25.25
C PRO A 22 3.14 -2.14 24.61
N THR A 23 4.03 -3.06 24.21
CA THR A 23 5.07 -2.74 23.25
C THR A 23 4.33 -2.10 22.10
N ALA A 24 4.28 -0.77 22.09
CA ALA A 24 3.63 -0.05 21.03
C ALA A 24 4.50 -0.38 19.84
N SER A 25 4.10 -1.38 19.05
CA SER A 25 4.69 -1.65 17.77
C SER A 25 4.80 -0.30 17.13
N ALA A 26 6.02 0.15 16.87
CA ALA A 26 6.26 1.45 16.28
C ALA A 26 5.75 1.39 14.84
N GLN A 27 4.43 1.39 14.69
CA GLN A 27 3.76 1.36 13.40
C GLN A 27 4.17 2.63 12.69
N SER A 28 4.67 2.48 11.47
CA SER A 28 5.09 3.61 10.65
C SER A 28 3.91 4.56 10.45
N LEU A 29 4.23 5.84 10.21
CA LEU A 29 3.22 6.84 9.89
C LEU A 29 2.38 6.43 8.67
N GLU A 30 2.99 5.71 7.71
CA GLU A 30 2.30 5.14 6.55
C GLU A 30 1.20 4.16 6.98
N ILE A 31 1.51 3.17 7.83
CA ILE A 31 0.53 2.18 8.31
C ILE A 31 -0.61 2.85 9.09
N ARG A 32 -0.29 3.80 9.96
CA ARG A 32 -1.31 4.57 10.71
C ARG A 32 -2.22 5.37 9.78
N SER A 33 -1.67 5.91 8.69
CA SER A 33 -2.42 6.63 7.68
C SER A 33 -3.35 5.68 6.91
N LEU A 34 -2.82 4.53 6.46
CA LEU A 34 -3.56 3.51 5.72
C LEU A 34 -4.73 2.91 6.49
N THR A 35 -4.53 2.66 7.77
CA THR A 35 -5.55 2.10 8.67
C THR A 35 -6.59 3.12 9.10
N SER A 36 -6.34 4.41 8.85
CA SER A 36 -7.36 5.45 8.97
C SER A 36 -8.25 5.44 7.73
N ASP A 37 -9.54 5.78 7.88
CA ASP A 37 -10.44 5.89 6.73
C ASP A 37 -10.20 7.13 5.87
N ARG A 38 -9.39 8.07 6.35
CA ARG A 38 -9.11 9.33 5.66
C ARG A 38 -8.18 9.07 4.47
N GLY A 39 -8.52 9.63 3.31
CA GLY A 39 -7.65 9.61 2.12
C GLY A 39 -7.84 8.39 1.21
N TRP A 40 -8.83 7.54 1.50
CA TRP A 40 -9.26 6.46 0.61
C TRP A 40 -10.31 6.95 -0.40
N HIS A 41 -10.07 6.65 -1.68
CA HIS A 41 -10.93 7.07 -2.78
C HIS A 41 -11.33 5.86 -3.63
N GLY A 42 -12.62 5.74 -3.94
CA GLY A 42 -13.12 4.65 -4.78
C GLY A 42 -12.65 4.78 -6.23
N VAL A 43 -12.17 3.67 -6.81
CA VAL A 43 -11.79 3.57 -8.23
C VAL A 43 -12.69 2.58 -9.00
N GLY A 44 -13.74 2.06 -8.35
CA GLY A 44 -14.73 1.16 -8.91
C GLY A 44 -14.57 -0.29 -8.44
N GLY A 45 -15.61 -1.10 -8.60
CA GLY A 45 -15.58 -2.54 -8.30
C GLY A 45 -15.31 -2.90 -6.83
N GLY A 46 -15.64 -2.00 -5.89
CA GLY A 46 -15.37 -2.20 -4.46
C GLY A 46 -13.93 -1.94 -4.03
N LEU A 47 -13.06 -1.51 -4.96
CA LEU A 47 -11.67 -1.17 -4.70
C LEU A 47 -11.51 0.33 -4.41
N GLN A 48 -10.65 0.64 -3.45
CA GLN A 48 -10.27 2.01 -3.08
C GLN A 48 -8.75 2.17 -3.17
N VAL A 49 -8.29 3.37 -3.52
CA VAL A 49 -6.87 3.75 -3.53
C VAL A 49 -6.61 4.80 -2.46
N HIS A 50 -5.45 4.73 -1.82
CA HIS A 50 -5.05 5.68 -0.80
C HIS A 50 -4.17 6.78 -1.41
N GLN A 51 -4.74 7.96 -1.61
CA GLN A 51 -4.05 9.08 -2.25
C GLN A 51 -2.85 9.62 -1.46
N PRO A 52 -2.89 9.74 -0.12
CA PRO A 52 -1.75 10.26 0.65
C PRO A 52 -0.47 9.43 0.55
N THR A 53 -0.58 8.16 0.17
CA THR A 53 0.58 7.25 0.01
C THR A 53 0.94 7.01 -1.45
N LEU A 54 0.52 7.91 -2.35
CA LEU A 54 0.98 7.88 -3.73
C LEU A 54 2.44 8.30 -3.79
N GLU A 55 3.28 7.38 -4.24
CA GLU A 55 4.73 7.58 -4.37
C GLU A 55 5.09 7.54 -5.85
N VAL A 56 5.60 8.65 -6.39
CA VAL A 56 6.02 8.70 -7.80
C VAL A 56 7.52 8.54 -7.90
N SER A 57 7.94 7.49 -8.58
CA SER A 57 9.33 7.26 -8.98
C SER A 57 9.32 6.79 -10.43
N PRO A 58 9.43 7.71 -11.41
CA PRO A 58 9.20 7.38 -12.82
C PRO A 58 10.02 6.16 -13.27
N PRO A 59 9.43 5.21 -14.02
CA PRO A 59 8.09 5.25 -14.62
C PRO A 59 6.95 4.77 -13.70
N TRP A 60 7.25 4.51 -12.43
CA TRP A 60 6.35 3.86 -11.47
C TRP A 60 5.62 4.86 -10.58
N VAL A 61 4.38 4.49 -10.27
CA VAL A 61 3.56 5.10 -9.23
C VAL A 61 3.18 4.00 -8.25
N GLY A 62 3.71 4.07 -7.03
CA GLY A 62 3.32 3.21 -5.93
C GLY A 62 2.02 3.70 -5.31
N VAL A 63 1.06 2.80 -5.10
CA VAL A 63 -0.23 3.10 -4.50
C VAL A 63 -0.68 1.97 -3.59
N TRP A 64 -1.26 2.33 -2.44
CA TRP A 64 -1.99 1.37 -1.63
C TRP A 64 -3.43 1.27 -2.08
N GLN A 65 -3.90 0.04 -2.18
CA GLN A 65 -5.25 -0.32 -2.53
C GLN A 65 -5.90 -1.07 -1.37
N ARG A 66 -7.20 -0.89 -1.18
CA ARG A 66 -7.98 -1.73 -0.26
C ARG A 66 -9.29 -2.17 -0.87
N SER A 67 -9.73 -3.35 -0.48
CA SER A 67 -11.06 -3.88 -0.77
C SER A 67 -11.59 -4.63 0.45
N ALA A 68 -12.92 -4.66 0.59
CA ALA A 68 -13.52 -5.38 1.70
C ALA A 68 -13.32 -6.89 1.50
N ARG A 69 -12.80 -7.59 2.53
CA ARG A 69 -12.63 -9.05 2.50
C ARG A 69 -13.99 -9.76 2.50
N SER A 70 -14.96 -9.14 3.16
CA SER A 70 -16.32 -9.64 3.32
C SER A 70 -17.32 -8.48 3.16
N ASN A 71 -18.62 -8.74 3.28
CA ASN A 71 -19.64 -7.68 3.30
C ASN A 71 -19.63 -6.84 4.60
N ARG A 72 -18.58 -6.94 5.41
CA ARG A 72 -18.43 -6.19 6.67
C ARG A 72 -17.54 -4.97 6.48
N TYR A 73 -18.05 -3.81 6.86
CA TYR A 73 -17.26 -2.58 6.91
C TYR A 73 -16.14 -2.68 7.96
N GLY A 74 -14.95 -2.18 7.60
CA GLY A 74 -13.77 -2.22 8.47
C GLY A 74 -12.92 -3.50 8.31
N ASP A 75 -13.41 -4.51 7.61
CA ASP A 75 -12.67 -5.74 7.29
C ASP A 75 -12.01 -5.60 5.92
N TRP A 76 -10.83 -4.99 5.90
CA TRP A 76 -10.12 -4.59 4.69
C TRP A 76 -8.91 -5.49 4.41
N ILE A 77 -8.67 -5.77 3.12
CA ILE A 77 -7.39 -6.27 2.62
C ILE A 77 -6.62 -5.07 2.06
N TYR A 78 -5.33 -4.95 2.38
CA TYR A 78 -4.46 -3.87 1.91
C TYR A 78 -3.37 -4.42 1.00
N ILE A 79 -3.20 -3.84 -0.18
CA ILE A 79 -2.19 -4.25 -1.16
C ILE A 79 -1.49 -3.02 -1.72
N LYS A 80 -0.15 -3.01 -1.69
CA LYS A 80 0.66 -2.01 -2.40
C LYS A 80 0.89 -2.50 -3.82
N VAL A 81 0.57 -1.66 -4.79
CA VAL A 81 0.74 -1.91 -6.21
C VAL A 81 1.67 -0.87 -6.81
N LEU A 82 2.64 -1.30 -7.61
CA LEU A 82 3.47 -0.41 -8.41
C LEU A 82 2.90 -0.37 -9.82
N ILE A 83 2.44 0.79 -10.25
CA ILE A 83 1.81 1.01 -11.56
C ILE A 83 2.81 1.69 -12.48
N ASN A 84 3.05 1.11 -13.66
CA ASN A 84 3.82 1.75 -14.72
C ASN A 84 2.86 2.45 -15.69
N CYS A 85 2.80 3.78 -15.61
CA CYS A 85 1.88 4.56 -16.43
C CYS A 85 2.29 4.66 -17.91
N GLN A 86 3.57 4.39 -18.24
CA GLN A 86 4.04 4.36 -19.62
C GLN A 86 3.69 3.04 -20.32
N GLN A 87 3.78 1.93 -19.60
CA GLN A 87 3.52 0.58 -20.15
C GLN A 87 2.09 0.08 -19.89
N TRP A 88 1.31 0.83 -19.12
CA TRP A 88 -0.03 0.42 -18.67
C TRP A 88 -0.04 -0.93 -17.97
N SER A 89 0.98 -1.16 -17.14
CA SER A 89 1.20 -2.39 -16.41
C SER A 89 1.25 -2.15 -14.90
N GLN A 90 1.15 -3.23 -14.13
CA GLN A 90 1.24 -3.17 -12.68
C GLN A 90 1.97 -4.38 -12.09
N ILE A 91 2.58 -4.17 -10.93
CA ILE A 91 3.17 -5.22 -10.08
C ILE A 91 2.47 -5.16 -8.73
N VAL A 92 1.91 -6.30 -8.30
CA VAL A 92 1.47 -6.47 -6.91
C VAL A 92 2.73 -6.61 -6.06
N PHE A 93 3.04 -5.58 -5.27
CA PHE A 93 4.35 -5.44 -4.65
C PHE A 93 4.39 -5.92 -3.21
N ALA A 94 3.38 -5.55 -2.42
CA ALA A 94 3.35 -5.86 -1.00
C ALA A 94 1.94 -5.93 -0.44
N THR A 95 1.83 -6.46 0.77
CA THR A 95 0.62 -6.52 1.58
C THR A 95 0.96 -6.17 3.03
N LEU A 96 -0.06 -6.11 3.88
CA LEU A 96 0.09 -6.12 5.32
C LEU A 96 -0.15 -7.53 5.87
N ASP A 97 0.63 -7.94 6.86
CA ASP A 97 0.36 -9.15 7.67
C ASP A 97 -0.70 -8.88 8.76
N GLU A 98 -0.95 -9.88 9.61
CA GLU A 98 -1.93 -9.81 10.70
C GLU A 98 -1.56 -8.75 11.76
N ASP A 99 -0.27 -8.44 11.90
CA ASP A 99 0.27 -7.44 12.81
C ASP A 99 0.42 -6.05 12.16
N LEU A 100 -0.06 -5.91 10.92
CA LEU A 100 0.02 -4.71 10.09
C LEU A 100 1.45 -4.30 9.72
N ASN A 101 2.38 -5.25 9.68
CA ASN A 101 3.71 -5.03 9.13
C ASN A 101 3.66 -5.11 7.60
N PHE A 102 4.56 -4.35 6.98
CA PHE A 102 4.79 -4.43 5.54
C PHE A 102 5.46 -5.75 5.19
N VAL A 103 4.88 -6.49 4.24
CA VAL A 103 5.46 -7.74 3.73
C VAL A 103 5.47 -7.72 2.21
N LEU A 104 6.61 -8.08 1.61
CA LEU A 104 6.71 -8.19 0.16
C LEU A 104 5.84 -9.35 -0.33
N MET A 105 5.17 -9.14 -1.46
CA MET A 105 4.34 -10.18 -2.05
C MET A 105 5.18 -11.39 -2.48
N SER A 106 6.47 -11.20 -2.80
CA SER A 106 7.39 -12.29 -3.14
C SER A 106 7.59 -13.25 -1.98
N ASP A 107 7.64 -12.72 -0.77
CA ASP A 107 7.87 -13.50 0.45
C ASP A 107 6.59 -14.26 0.82
N VAL A 108 5.43 -13.67 0.54
CA VAL A 108 4.12 -14.29 0.76
C VAL A 108 3.84 -15.41 -0.24
N THR A 109 4.14 -15.21 -1.54
CA THR A 109 3.81 -16.18 -2.58
C THR A 109 4.94 -17.14 -2.92
N GLY A 110 6.17 -16.88 -2.44
CA GLY A 110 7.37 -17.61 -2.83
C GLY A 110 7.73 -17.44 -4.32
N ALA A 111 7.20 -16.41 -4.97
CA ALA A 111 7.30 -16.21 -6.42
C ALA A 111 7.91 -14.85 -6.75
N GLU A 112 8.62 -14.79 -7.86
CA GLU A 112 9.13 -13.54 -8.41
C GLU A 112 7.97 -12.61 -8.80
N LEU A 113 8.09 -11.34 -8.44
CA LEU A 113 7.12 -10.31 -8.78
C LEU A 113 7.26 -9.92 -10.25
N LYS A 114 6.20 -10.14 -11.03
CA LYS A 114 6.19 -9.86 -12.47
C LYS A 114 5.14 -8.81 -12.82
N PRO A 115 5.44 -7.94 -13.81
CA PRO A 115 4.46 -7.00 -14.32
C PRO A 115 3.31 -7.75 -15.01
N THR A 116 2.12 -7.20 -14.87
CA THR A 116 0.90 -7.69 -15.49
C THR A 116 0.22 -6.58 -16.27
N TRP A 117 -0.39 -6.92 -17.40
CA TRP A 117 -1.14 -6.00 -18.27
C TRP A 117 -2.62 -6.38 -18.19
N PRO A 118 -3.42 -5.62 -17.42
CA PRO A 118 -4.81 -5.98 -17.24
C PRO A 118 -5.64 -5.70 -18.50
N ASP A 119 -6.62 -6.57 -18.75
CA ASP A 119 -7.56 -6.40 -19.85
C ASP A 119 -8.37 -5.11 -19.70
N ALA A 120 -8.70 -4.50 -20.84
CA ALA A 120 -9.45 -3.26 -20.86
C ALA A 120 -10.80 -3.38 -20.13
N GLY A 121 -11.10 -2.40 -19.28
CA GLY A 121 -12.35 -2.33 -18.53
C GLY A 121 -12.42 -3.19 -17.27
N THR A 122 -11.40 -4.02 -16.97
CA THR A 122 -11.26 -4.72 -15.69
C THR A 122 -10.99 -3.74 -14.54
N ILE A 123 -11.18 -4.18 -13.28
CA ILE A 123 -10.89 -3.33 -12.11
C ILE A 123 -9.45 -2.84 -12.13
N PRO A 124 -8.42 -3.68 -12.34
CA PRO A 124 -7.05 -3.19 -12.39
C PRO A 124 -6.80 -2.18 -13.52
N ASP A 125 -7.37 -2.37 -14.71
CA ASP A 125 -7.26 -1.40 -15.81
C ASP A 125 -7.87 -0.03 -15.44
N ARG A 126 -9.03 -0.02 -14.78
CA ARG A 126 -9.65 1.22 -14.30
C ARG A 126 -8.82 1.88 -13.21
N THR A 127 -8.21 1.10 -12.33
CA THR A 127 -7.30 1.63 -11.30
C THR A 127 -6.07 2.27 -11.92
N ILE A 128 -5.42 1.61 -12.88
CA ILE A 128 -4.30 2.19 -13.63
C ILE A 128 -4.76 3.49 -14.30
N THR A 129 -5.91 3.48 -14.97
CA THR A 129 -6.49 4.67 -15.61
C THR A 129 -6.68 5.83 -14.62
N ALA A 130 -7.29 5.55 -13.47
CA ALA A 130 -7.56 6.57 -12.45
C ALA A 130 -6.26 7.13 -11.85
N VAL A 131 -5.31 6.27 -11.49
CA VAL A 131 -4.05 6.68 -10.86
C VAL A 131 -3.16 7.43 -11.86
N CYS A 132 -2.97 6.88 -13.06
CA CYS A 132 -2.13 7.50 -14.08
C CYS A 132 -2.71 8.82 -14.61
N GLY A 133 -4.04 8.94 -14.65
CA GLY A 133 -4.71 10.19 -14.98
C GLY A 133 -4.39 11.34 -14.02
N LEU A 134 -4.15 11.07 -12.73
CA LEU A 134 -3.72 12.09 -11.75
C LEU A 134 -2.37 12.73 -12.11
N TYR A 135 -1.53 12.00 -12.86
CA TYR A 135 -0.21 12.44 -13.29
C TYR A 135 -0.18 12.85 -14.77
N GLY A 136 -1.35 13.03 -15.40
CA GLY A 136 -1.46 13.50 -16.78
C GLY A 136 -1.17 12.43 -17.85
N PHE A 137 -1.05 11.16 -17.47
CA PHE A 137 -0.89 10.08 -18.44
C PHE A 137 -2.26 9.67 -19.00
N THR A 138 -2.31 9.47 -20.31
CA THR A 138 -3.45 8.88 -21.00
C THR A 138 -3.09 7.48 -21.48
N LYS A 139 -4.03 6.54 -21.39
CA LYS A 139 -3.83 5.18 -21.89
C LYS A 139 -3.38 5.25 -23.35
N PRO A 140 -2.24 4.65 -23.72
CA PRO A 140 -1.90 4.51 -25.13
C PRO A 140 -3.03 3.72 -25.79
N PHE A 141 -3.72 4.32 -26.77
CA PHE A 141 -4.70 3.64 -27.60
C PHE A 141 -3.96 2.52 -28.33
N ALA A 142 -4.06 1.29 -27.83
CA ALA A 142 -3.46 0.07 -28.39
C ALA A 142 -2.28 0.39 -29.32
N ALA A 143 -1.12 0.75 -28.76
CA ALA A 143 0.08 0.76 -29.58
C ALA A 143 0.15 -0.62 -30.22
N ALA A 144 0.20 -0.68 -31.55
CA ALA A 144 0.50 -1.90 -32.28
C ALA A 144 1.64 -2.62 -31.52
N PRO A 145 1.58 -3.96 -31.37
CA PRO A 145 2.56 -4.70 -30.57
C PRO A 145 3.96 -4.19 -30.94
N LEU A 146 4.67 -3.64 -29.95
CA LEU A 146 6.01 -3.08 -30.16
C LEU A 146 6.83 -4.14 -30.87
N ASN A 147 7.26 -3.84 -32.09
CA ASN A 147 8.10 -4.75 -32.85
C ASN A 147 9.44 -4.82 -32.10
N PRO A 148 9.94 -5.99 -31.72
CA PRO A 148 11.22 -6.12 -31.01
C PRO A 148 12.41 -5.47 -31.73
N ARG A 149 12.25 -5.12 -33.02
CA ARG A 149 13.23 -4.40 -33.85
C ARG A 149 13.26 -2.88 -33.61
N ASP A 150 12.29 -2.31 -32.91
CA ASP A 150 12.24 -0.86 -32.63
C ASP A 150 13.10 -0.45 -31.42
N PHE A 151 13.72 -1.43 -30.74
CA PHE A 151 14.81 -1.18 -29.79
C PHE A 151 16.12 -0.99 -30.55
N VAL A 152 16.37 0.23 -31.02
CA VAL A 152 17.72 0.68 -31.37
C VAL A 152 18.26 1.42 -30.16
N GLU A 153 19.29 0.87 -29.51
CA GLU A 153 20.08 1.59 -28.51
C GLU A 153 20.56 2.92 -29.11
N ARG A 154 20.25 4.03 -28.44
CA ARG A 154 20.91 5.31 -28.62
C ARG A 154 21.58 5.71 -27.32
#